data_AF-A0A327W6F4-F1
#
_entry.id   AF-A0A327W6F4-F1
#
_cell.length_a   1.000
_cell.length_b   1.000
_cell.length_c   1.000
_cell.angle_alpha   90.00
_cell.angle_beta   90.00
_cell.angle_gamma   90.00
#
_symmetry.space_group_name_H-M   'P 1'
#
loop_
_entity.id
_entity.type
_entity.pdbx_description
1 polymer ?
#
loop_
_entity_poly.entity_id
_entity_poly.type
_entity_poly.pdbx_seq_one_letter_code
_entity_poly.pdbx_strand_id
1 'polypeptide(L)'
;MPPLCCVHRAIEGGGARVRVAPSRGQEQAAPEGERPSLVERRKTALRFQIAHEAVRLFAAQGVTATTGEQIAEAVGVSARTVWRYFPTKESCVLPLLAAGLDFVVDRLRHWPTDMSLLDFFTETCRISDLPPGTPAILDLIRMTSTDPALRAVWLQAHDDALPVLARLLAQRSGNDADSLRTAVHAATLNGALRAAAEDFARRYGDRPGASGAEIGACLDAALRAATEGLPY
;
A
#
# COMPACT_ATOMS: atom_id res chain seq x y z
N MET A 1 -7.09 -30.90 -43.66
CA MET A 1 -8.08 -31.90 -44.11
C MET A 1 -7.59 -33.29 -43.69
N PRO A 2 -8.43 -34.07 -42.98
CA PRO A 2 -8.06 -35.33 -42.33
C PRO A 2 -8.18 -36.52 -43.30
N PRO A 3 -7.99 -37.76 -42.81
CA PRO A 3 -9.12 -38.66 -42.92
C PRO A 3 -9.48 -39.37 -41.61
N LEU A 4 -10.79 -39.36 -41.37
CA LEU A 4 -11.53 -40.24 -40.48
C LEU A 4 -11.55 -41.65 -41.06
N CYS A 5 -11.44 -42.67 -40.22
CA CYS A 5 -12.14 -43.94 -40.47
C CYS A 5 -12.55 -44.56 -39.13
N CYS A 6 -13.86 -44.60 -38.90
CA CYS A 6 -14.51 -45.32 -37.83
C CYS A 6 -14.89 -46.71 -38.34
N VAL A 7 -14.65 -47.80 -37.59
CA VAL A 7 -15.54 -48.98 -37.54
C VAL A 7 -15.46 -49.68 -36.17
N HIS A 8 -16.65 -49.87 -35.59
CA HIS A 8 -17.15 -50.86 -34.60
C HIS A 8 -16.29 -52.14 -34.37
N ARG A 9 -16.08 -52.71 -33.17
CA ARG A 9 -16.93 -53.17 -32.02
C ARG A 9 -16.90 -54.71 -31.93
N ALA A 10 -16.41 -55.27 -30.81
CA ALA A 10 -16.79 -56.53 -30.12
C ALA A 10 -15.66 -56.90 -29.12
N ILE A 11 -15.80 -56.63 -27.81
CA ILE A 11 -16.37 -57.50 -26.74
C ILE A 11 -15.78 -58.91 -26.69
N GLU A 12 -14.90 -59.14 -25.71
CA GLU A 12 -14.86 -60.24 -24.70
C GLU A 12 -13.50 -60.09 -23.96
N GLY A 13 -13.43 -59.87 -22.65
CA GLY A 13 -13.72 -60.85 -21.62
C GLY A 13 -12.40 -61.27 -20.94
N GLY A 14 -11.98 -60.57 -19.88
CA GLY A 14 -10.72 -60.90 -19.19
C GLY A 14 -10.49 -60.04 -17.96
N GLY A 15 -10.99 -60.49 -16.81
CA GLY A 15 -10.88 -59.78 -15.53
C GLY A 15 -9.44 -59.67 -15.04
N ALA A 16 -8.95 -58.44 -14.93
CA ALA A 16 -7.81 -58.08 -14.09
C ALA A 16 -8.30 -57.11 -13.02
N ARG A 17 -8.38 -57.58 -11.77
CA ARG A 17 -8.67 -56.73 -10.60
C ARG A 17 -7.48 -55.80 -10.38
N VAL A 18 -7.55 -54.56 -10.85
CA VAL A 18 -6.61 -53.51 -10.44
C VAL A 18 -6.98 -53.11 -9.02
N ARG A 19 -6.14 -53.52 -8.07
CA ARG A 19 -6.22 -53.16 -6.66
C ARG A 19 -5.78 -51.70 -6.54
N VAL A 20 -6.72 -50.76 -6.54
CA VAL A 20 -6.46 -49.34 -6.28
C VAL A 20 -6.13 -49.19 -4.79
N ALA A 21 -4.85 -49.00 -4.48
CA ALA A 21 -4.41 -48.53 -3.17
C ALA A 21 -4.65 -47.01 -3.09
N PRO A 22 -5.14 -46.48 -1.95
CA PRO A 22 -5.27 -45.04 -1.80
C PRO A 22 -3.86 -44.45 -1.62
N SER A 23 -3.39 -43.73 -2.64
CA SER A 23 -2.26 -42.83 -2.51
C SER A 23 -2.66 -41.72 -1.55
N ARG A 24 -2.22 -41.83 -0.29
CA ARG A 24 -2.10 -40.71 0.64
C ARG A 24 -1.09 -39.73 0.04
N GLY A 25 -1.57 -38.92 -0.89
CA GLY A 25 -0.89 -37.73 -1.38
C GLY A 25 -0.78 -36.76 -0.23
N GLN A 26 0.46 -36.47 0.12
CA GLN A 26 0.86 -35.53 1.15
C GLN A 26 0.12 -34.21 0.96
N GLU A 27 -0.68 -33.86 1.95
CA GLU A 27 -1.16 -32.50 2.17
C GLU A 27 0.09 -31.65 2.45
N GLN A 28 0.64 -31.07 1.38
CA GLN A 28 1.71 -30.10 1.46
C GLN A 28 1.17 -28.90 2.24
N ALA A 29 1.47 -28.87 3.54
CA ALA A 29 1.31 -27.69 4.37
C ALA A 29 2.03 -26.52 3.68
N ALA A 30 1.29 -25.45 3.44
CA ALA A 30 1.82 -24.18 2.97
C ALA A 30 2.98 -23.73 3.87
N PRO A 31 4.04 -23.11 3.32
CA PRO A 31 5.22 -22.74 4.11
C PRO A 31 4.83 -21.78 5.26
N GLU A 32 5.26 -22.10 6.48
CA GLU A 32 5.04 -21.34 7.72
C GLU A 32 5.67 -19.92 7.75
N GLY A 33 6.01 -19.35 6.58
CA GLY A 33 6.73 -18.09 6.42
C GLY A 33 5.87 -16.84 6.30
N GLU A 34 4.53 -16.94 6.32
CA GLU A 34 3.67 -15.81 5.93
C GLU A 34 3.17 -14.95 7.10
N ARG A 35 3.45 -15.35 8.35
CA ARG A 35 3.06 -14.56 9.54
C ARG A 35 4.28 -13.88 10.15
N PRO A 36 4.26 -12.54 10.31
CA PRO A 36 5.37 -11.83 10.93
C PRO A 36 5.65 -12.40 12.33
N SER A 37 6.93 -12.62 12.63
CA SER A 37 7.35 -13.10 13.96
C SER A 37 6.89 -12.14 15.05
N LEU A 38 6.75 -12.63 16.29
CA LEU A 38 6.41 -11.77 17.44
C LEU A 38 7.38 -10.60 17.60
N VAL A 39 8.65 -10.81 17.22
CA VAL A 39 9.68 -9.76 17.23
C VAL A 39 9.37 -8.69 16.19
N GLU A 40 9.04 -9.07 14.95
CA GLU A 40 8.68 -8.10 13.90
C GLU A 40 7.40 -7.34 14.24
N ARG A 41 6.38 -8.02 14.79
CA ARG A 41 5.15 -7.35 15.25
C ARG A 41 5.44 -6.31 16.34
N ARG A 42 6.30 -6.64 17.32
CA ARG A 42 6.71 -5.71 18.38
C ARG A 42 7.50 -4.52 17.82
N LYS A 43 8.40 -4.75 16.86
CA LYS A 43 9.13 -3.67 16.18
C LYS A 43 8.19 -2.74 15.43
N THR A 44 7.25 -3.28 14.66
CA THR A 44 6.25 -2.49 13.93
C THR A 44 5.38 -1.70 14.88
N ALA A 45 4.85 -2.33 15.94
CA ALA A 45 4.06 -1.63 16.95
C ALA A 45 4.83 -0.47 17.60
N LEU A 46 6.10 -0.69 17.97
CA LEU A 46 6.94 0.38 18.52
C LEU A 46 7.17 1.52 17.51
N ARG A 47 7.41 1.21 16.23
CA ARG A 47 7.58 2.23 15.18
C ARG A 47 6.32 3.09 15.04
N PHE A 48 5.13 2.49 15.07
CA PHE A 48 3.87 3.23 15.04
C PHE A 48 3.64 4.05 16.32
N GLN A 49 3.98 3.52 17.50
CA GLN A 49 3.90 4.29 18.75
C GLN A 49 4.79 5.54 18.71
N ILE A 50 6.04 5.38 18.26
CA ILE A 50 6.97 6.51 18.06
C ILE A 50 6.39 7.53 17.06
N ALA A 51 5.83 7.05 15.94
CA ALA A 51 5.26 7.93 14.93
C ALA A 51 4.07 8.75 15.48
N HIS A 52 3.15 8.11 16.22
CA HIS A 52 2.00 8.79 16.82
C HIS A 52 2.42 9.86 17.83
N GLU A 53 3.36 9.57 18.72
CA GLU A 53 3.85 10.56 19.68
C GLU A 53 4.63 11.70 19.00
N ALA A 54 5.40 11.39 17.96
CA ALA A 54 6.07 12.41 17.15
C ALA A 54 5.06 13.38 16.51
N VAL A 55 3.99 12.86 15.88
CA VAL A 55 2.93 13.70 15.30
C VAL A 55 2.22 14.54 16.36
N ARG A 56 1.89 13.94 17.52
CA ARG A 56 1.25 14.66 18.62
C ARG A 56 2.11 15.83 19.10
N LEU A 57 3.42 15.63 19.25
CA LEU A 57 4.36 16.68 19.66
C LEU A 57 4.55 17.73 18.55
N PHE A 58 4.70 17.32 17.30
CA PHE A 58 4.78 18.25 16.16
C PHE A 58 3.53 19.14 16.06
N ALA A 59 2.35 18.57 16.29
CA ALA A 59 1.09 19.33 16.32
C ALA A 59 1.02 20.30 17.50
N ALA A 60 1.49 19.88 18.69
CA ALA A 60 1.34 20.66 19.92
C ALA A 60 2.32 21.84 20.03
N GLN A 61 3.57 21.67 19.58
CA GLN A 61 4.64 22.66 19.79
C GLN A 61 5.46 22.97 18.52
N GLY A 62 5.12 22.35 17.39
CA GLY A 62 5.85 22.50 16.13
C GLY A 62 7.03 21.54 15.97
N VAL A 63 7.43 21.31 14.71
CA VAL A 63 8.52 20.39 14.35
C VAL A 63 9.86 20.86 14.91
N THR A 64 10.18 22.14 14.76
CA THR A 64 11.45 22.73 15.19
C THR A 64 11.67 22.65 16.71
N ALA A 65 10.61 22.86 17.50
CA ALA A 65 10.70 22.85 18.96
C ALA A 65 10.69 21.43 19.55
N THR A 66 10.39 20.41 18.73
CA THR A 66 10.34 19.01 19.17
C THR A 66 11.69 18.34 19.04
N THR A 67 12.12 17.63 20.08
CA THR A 67 13.36 16.84 20.08
C THR A 67 13.09 15.33 20.05
N GLY A 68 14.07 14.55 19.62
CA GLY A 68 13.95 13.09 19.67
C GLY A 68 13.90 12.54 21.10
N GLU A 69 14.51 13.24 22.06
CA GLU A 69 14.45 12.92 23.49
C GLU A 69 13.03 13.05 24.02
N GLN A 70 12.31 14.12 23.65
CA GLN A 70 10.90 14.30 24.04
C GLN A 70 10.01 13.19 23.45
N ILE A 71 10.25 12.80 22.20
CA ILE A 71 9.54 11.70 21.55
C ILE A 71 9.84 10.38 22.30
N ALA A 72 11.10 10.13 22.63
CA ALA A 72 11.52 8.93 23.35
C ALA A 72 10.89 8.85 24.75
N GLU A 73 10.88 9.97 25.48
CA GLU A 73 10.23 10.11 26.79
C GLU A 73 8.72 9.82 26.70
N ALA A 74 8.03 10.39 25.72
CA ALA A 74 6.60 10.20 25.53
C ALA A 74 6.21 8.72 25.25
N VAL A 75 7.09 7.96 24.60
CA VAL A 75 6.89 6.53 24.32
C VAL A 75 7.39 5.63 25.46
N GLY A 76 8.19 6.15 26.40
CA GLY A 76 8.82 5.37 27.47
C GLY A 76 10.02 4.54 27.01
N VAL A 77 10.79 5.03 26.04
CA VAL A 77 12.02 4.38 25.54
C VAL A 77 13.21 5.33 25.61
N SER A 78 14.43 4.80 25.44
CA SER A 78 15.62 5.64 25.35
C SER A 78 15.72 6.35 24.00
N ALA A 79 16.33 7.54 23.95
CA ALA A 79 16.65 8.23 22.68
C ALA A 79 17.47 7.34 21.74
N ARG A 80 18.43 6.56 22.28
CA ARG A 80 19.19 5.53 21.53
C ARG A 80 18.26 4.52 20.83
N THR A 81 17.12 4.19 21.44
CA THR A 81 16.14 3.29 20.82
C THR A 81 15.42 3.96 19.66
N VAL A 82 15.03 5.23 19.79
CA VAL A 82 14.45 6.00 18.68
C VAL A 82 15.43 6.11 17.52
N TRP A 83 16.66 6.56 17.78
CA TRP A 83 17.71 6.75 16.76
C TRP A 83 18.13 5.46 16.05
N ARG A 84 17.89 4.29 16.67
CA ARG A 84 18.09 2.99 16.02
C ARG A 84 17.09 2.73 14.89
N TYR A 85 15.87 3.27 15.00
CA TYR A 85 14.81 3.07 13.99
C TYR A 85 14.68 4.24 13.01
N PHE A 86 15.03 5.43 13.45
CA PHE A 86 14.75 6.69 12.78
C PHE A 86 15.98 7.58 12.84
N PRO A 87 16.69 7.83 11.72
CA PRO A 87 17.90 8.64 11.73
C PRO A 87 17.67 10.11 12.13
N THR A 88 16.46 10.62 11.92
CA THR A 88 16.06 11.99 12.26
C THR A 88 14.71 12.01 12.98
N LYS A 89 14.41 13.09 13.70
CA LYS A 89 13.10 13.25 14.37
C LYS A 89 11.95 13.26 13.37
N GLU A 90 12.17 13.85 12.19
CA GLU A 90 11.18 13.90 11.11
C GLU A 90 10.92 12.51 10.55
N SER A 91 11.96 11.67 10.42
CA SER A 91 11.79 10.30 9.93
C SER A 91 10.94 9.42 10.86
N CYS A 92 10.71 9.85 12.12
CA CYS A 92 9.83 9.14 13.06
C CYS A 92 8.40 9.02 12.53
N VAL A 93 7.94 9.96 11.69
CA VAL A 93 6.57 9.98 11.17
C VAL A 93 6.41 9.20 9.87
N LEU A 94 7.49 8.68 9.30
CA LEU A 94 7.48 7.89 8.05
C LEU A 94 6.44 6.75 8.07
N PRO A 95 6.28 5.95 9.16
CA PRO A 95 5.27 4.89 9.19
C PRO A 95 3.84 5.40 8.97
N LEU A 96 3.52 6.61 9.43
CA LEU A 96 2.19 7.21 9.26
C LEU A 96 2.01 7.81 7.86
N LEU A 97 3.06 8.44 7.32
CA LEU A 97 3.04 8.95 5.94
C LEU A 97 2.93 7.82 4.91
N ALA A 98 3.62 6.70 5.13
CA ALA A 98 3.56 5.53 4.25
C ALA A 98 2.23 4.77 4.35
N ALA A 99 1.51 4.84 5.48
CA ALA A 99 0.33 4.02 5.73
C ALA A 99 -0.77 4.15 4.65
N GLY A 100 -0.97 5.36 4.10
CA GLY A 100 -1.91 5.58 3.01
C GLY A 100 -1.51 4.87 1.71
N LEU A 101 -0.21 4.91 1.36
CA LEU A 101 0.31 4.16 0.21
C LEU A 101 0.30 2.67 0.45
N ASP A 102 0.70 2.20 1.64
CA ASP A 102 0.69 0.79 1.99
C ASP A 102 -0.73 0.21 1.86
N PHE A 103 -1.74 0.97 2.31
CA PHE A 103 -3.15 0.61 2.13
C PHE A 103 -3.53 0.51 0.64
N VAL A 104 -3.15 1.49 -0.18
CA VAL A 104 -3.41 1.45 -1.63
C VAL A 104 -2.71 0.28 -2.30
N VAL A 105 -1.44 0.03 -1.97
CA VAL A 105 -0.63 -1.07 -2.49
C VAL A 105 -1.28 -2.41 -2.14
N ASP A 106 -1.73 -2.59 -0.89
CA ASP A 106 -2.41 -3.81 -0.46
C ASP A 106 -3.71 -4.05 -1.24
N ARG A 107 -4.49 -3.00 -1.48
CA ARG A 107 -5.70 -3.10 -2.31
C ARG A 107 -5.36 -3.44 -3.76
N LEU A 108 -4.34 -2.82 -4.36
CA LEU A 108 -3.93 -3.08 -5.74
C LEU A 108 -3.49 -4.53 -5.98
N ARG A 109 -3.03 -5.26 -4.96
CA ARG A 109 -2.76 -6.71 -5.06
C ARG A 109 -4.00 -7.53 -5.41
N HIS A 110 -5.17 -7.01 -5.08
CA HIS A 110 -6.47 -7.65 -5.27
C HIS A 110 -7.26 -7.02 -6.42
N TRP A 111 -6.63 -6.19 -7.25
CA TRP A 111 -7.27 -5.51 -8.37
C TRP A 111 -7.73 -6.51 -9.46
N PRO A 112 -9.04 -6.61 -9.77
CA PRO A 112 -9.55 -7.56 -10.78
C PRO A 112 -9.04 -7.28 -12.20
N THR A 113 -8.87 -8.34 -12.99
CA THR A 113 -8.27 -8.26 -14.34
C THR A 113 -9.19 -7.66 -15.41
N ASP A 114 -10.48 -7.66 -15.16
CA ASP A 114 -11.55 -7.13 -16.01
C ASP A 114 -12.02 -5.72 -15.62
N MET A 115 -11.43 -5.14 -14.57
CA MET A 115 -11.80 -3.82 -14.05
C MET A 115 -10.73 -2.78 -14.38
N SER A 116 -11.16 -1.58 -14.78
CA SER A 116 -10.26 -0.43 -14.96
C SER A 116 -9.72 0.05 -13.60
N LEU A 117 -8.58 0.75 -13.59
CA LEU A 117 -7.99 1.28 -12.36
C LEU A 117 -8.91 2.33 -11.70
N LEU A 118 -9.56 3.15 -12.53
CA LEU A 118 -10.47 4.20 -12.07
C LEU A 118 -11.71 3.61 -11.41
N ASP A 119 -12.33 2.59 -12.03
CA ASP A 119 -13.49 1.91 -11.47
C ASP A 119 -13.12 1.19 -10.16
N PHE A 120 -11.94 0.57 -10.11
CA PHE A 120 -11.46 -0.14 -8.92
C PHE A 120 -11.32 0.79 -7.71
N PHE A 121 -10.72 1.97 -7.87
CA PHE A 121 -10.60 2.94 -6.79
C PHE A 121 -11.96 3.57 -6.43
N THR A 122 -12.80 3.86 -7.42
CA THR A 122 -14.15 4.40 -7.18
C THR A 122 -14.98 3.47 -6.32
N GLU A 123 -14.96 2.17 -6.62
CA GLU A 123 -15.71 1.16 -5.85
C GLU A 123 -15.08 0.93 -4.47
N THR A 124 -13.76 0.77 -4.42
CA THR A 124 -13.02 0.51 -3.18
C THR A 124 -13.18 1.63 -2.15
N CYS A 125 -13.08 2.89 -2.57
CA CYS A 125 -13.19 4.03 -1.66
C CYS A 125 -14.63 4.31 -1.21
N ARG A 126 -15.64 3.88 -1.97
CA ARG A 126 -17.05 4.00 -1.57
C ARG A 126 -17.41 3.11 -0.39
N ILE A 127 -16.81 1.92 -0.32
CA ILE A 127 -17.17 0.88 0.65
C ILE A 127 -16.19 0.74 1.81
N SER A 128 -15.11 1.52 1.81
CA SER A 128 -14.06 1.45 2.83
C SER A 128 -14.07 2.70 3.71
N ASP A 129 -14.01 2.50 5.02
CA ASP A 129 -13.70 3.59 5.94
C ASP A 129 -12.28 4.09 5.72
N LEU A 130 -12.02 5.33 6.15
CA LEU A 130 -10.66 5.84 6.19
C LEU A 130 -9.79 4.99 7.14
N PRO A 131 -8.48 4.88 6.88
CA PRO A 131 -7.58 4.17 7.78
C PRO A 131 -7.64 4.75 9.21
N PRO A 132 -7.55 3.92 10.27
CA PRO A 132 -7.48 4.40 11.64
C PRO A 132 -6.41 5.48 11.84
N GLY A 133 -6.72 6.53 12.62
CA GLY A 133 -5.80 7.64 12.86
C GLY A 133 -5.77 8.69 11.74
N THR A 134 -6.76 8.71 10.85
CA THR A 134 -6.81 9.65 9.71
C THR A 134 -6.59 11.10 10.07
N PRO A 135 -7.21 11.69 11.13
CA PRO A 135 -7.03 13.11 11.40
C PRO A 135 -5.57 13.50 11.63
N ALA A 136 -4.83 12.70 12.40
CA ALA A 136 -3.41 12.92 12.65
C ALA A 136 -2.54 12.79 11.38
N ILE A 137 -2.91 11.88 10.47
CA ILE A 137 -2.23 11.71 9.18
C ILE A 137 -2.51 12.91 8.27
N LEU A 138 -3.73 13.43 8.23
CA LEU A 138 -4.08 14.61 7.43
C LEU A 138 -3.35 15.85 7.93
N ASP A 139 -3.31 16.07 9.24
CA ASP A 139 -2.55 17.17 9.85
C ASP A 139 -1.07 17.06 9.52
N LEU A 140 -0.51 15.86 9.60
CA LEU A 140 0.88 15.61 9.23
C LEU A 140 1.15 15.89 7.74
N ILE A 141 0.27 15.46 6.83
CA ILE A 141 0.39 15.76 5.40
C ILE A 141 0.34 17.28 5.19
N ARG A 142 -0.52 18.01 5.88
CA ARG A 142 -0.57 19.48 5.81
C ARG A 142 0.72 20.13 6.29
N MET A 143 1.31 19.65 7.39
CA MET A 143 2.59 20.17 7.89
C MET A 143 3.72 20.05 6.86
N THR A 144 3.66 19.04 5.97
CA THR A 144 4.67 18.87 4.90
C THR A 144 4.66 20.00 3.86
N SER A 145 3.58 20.79 3.78
CA SER A 145 3.51 21.95 2.89
C SER A 145 4.31 23.15 3.42
N THR A 146 4.55 23.19 4.73
CA THR A 146 5.21 24.31 5.42
C THR A 146 6.58 23.94 6.00
N ASP A 147 6.83 22.65 6.27
CA ASP A 147 8.08 22.15 6.83
C ASP A 147 8.88 21.35 5.77
N PRO A 148 10.05 21.86 5.32
CA PRO A 148 10.85 21.19 4.29
C PRO A 148 11.40 19.82 4.70
N ALA A 149 11.67 19.60 5.98
CA ALA A 149 12.22 18.33 6.45
C ALA A 149 11.14 17.24 6.46
N LEU A 150 9.91 17.57 6.88
CA LEU A 150 8.75 16.69 6.70
C LEU A 150 8.42 16.48 5.22
N ARG A 151 8.55 17.51 4.38
CA ARG A 151 8.37 17.37 2.93
C ARG A 151 9.31 16.33 2.34
N ALA A 152 10.57 16.30 2.76
CA ALA A 152 11.53 15.30 2.31
C ALA A 152 11.09 13.88 2.71
N VAL A 153 10.62 13.67 3.95
CA VAL A 153 10.12 12.37 4.41
C VAL A 153 8.88 11.92 3.62
N TRP A 154 7.96 12.84 3.32
CA TRP A 154 6.78 12.55 2.50
C TRP A 154 7.13 12.13 1.08
N LEU A 155 8.05 12.85 0.43
CA LEU A 155 8.52 12.50 -0.91
C LEU A 155 9.30 11.17 -0.89
N GLN A 156 10.07 10.89 0.16
CA GLN A 156 10.76 9.60 0.32
C GLN A 156 9.76 8.45 0.42
N ALA A 157 8.68 8.59 1.20
CA ALA A 157 7.65 7.55 1.31
C ALA A 157 7.04 7.20 -0.06
N HIS A 158 6.83 8.21 -0.90
CA HIS A 158 6.35 8.03 -2.26
C HIS A 158 7.38 7.43 -3.20
N ASP A 159 8.66 7.82 -3.07
CA ASP A 159 9.75 7.27 -3.87
C ASP A 159 9.97 5.78 -3.57
N ASP A 160 9.97 5.41 -2.28
CA ASP A 160 10.10 4.03 -1.79
C ASP A 160 9.00 3.10 -2.35
N ALA A 161 7.83 3.65 -2.66
CA ALA A 161 6.70 2.89 -3.21
C ALA A 161 6.80 2.64 -4.72
N LEU A 162 7.60 3.41 -5.47
CA LEU A 162 7.68 3.32 -6.94
C LEU A 162 8.03 1.91 -7.44
N PRO A 163 9.05 1.20 -6.90
CA PRO A 163 9.36 -0.15 -7.36
C PRO A 163 8.25 -1.16 -7.07
N VAL A 164 7.45 -0.93 -6.03
CA VAL A 164 6.31 -1.79 -5.69
C VAL A 164 5.18 -1.58 -6.69
N LEU A 165 4.83 -0.32 -6.98
CA LEU A 165 3.82 0.03 -7.97
C LEU A 165 4.20 -0.44 -9.37
N ALA A 166 5.46 -0.27 -9.77
CA ALA A 166 5.97 -0.76 -11.06
C ALA A 166 5.77 -2.27 -11.22
N ARG A 167 6.10 -3.07 -10.19
CA ARG A 167 5.89 -4.53 -10.22
C ARG A 167 4.42 -4.91 -10.32
N LEU A 168 3.53 -4.23 -9.60
CA LEU A 168 2.09 -4.49 -9.67
C LEU A 168 1.54 -4.19 -11.07
N LEU A 169 1.95 -3.07 -11.67
CA LEU A 169 1.53 -2.67 -13.02
C LEU A 169 2.12 -3.57 -14.11
N ALA A 170 3.37 -4.02 -13.96
CA ALA A 170 4.01 -4.99 -14.84
C ALA A 170 3.25 -6.31 -14.87
N GLN A 171 2.97 -6.88 -13.68
CA GLN A 171 2.18 -8.10 -13.52
C GLN A 171 0.80 -7.97 -14.18
N ARG A 172 0.17 -6.80 -14.05
CA ARG A 172 -1.15 -6.53 -14.63
C ARG A 172 -1.14 -6.45 -16.16
N SER A 173 -0.12 -5.84 -16.73
CA SER A 173 -0.05 -5.51 -18.15
C SER A 173 0.75 -6.51 -18.99
N GLY A 174 1.40 -7.49 -18.35
CA GLY A 174 2.32 -8.42 -19.00
C GLY A 174 3.62 -7.75 -19.48
N ASN A 175 3.87 -6.50 -19.08
CA ASN A 175 5.08 -5.77 -19.40
C ASN A 175 6.21 -6.07 -18.40
N ASP A 176 7.44 -5.71 -18.78
CA ASP A 176 8.58 -5.73 -17.88
C ASP A 176 8.52 -4.58 -16.85
N ALA A 177 8.83 -4.88 -15.59
CA ALA A 177 8.85 -3.92 -14.48
C ALA A 177 9.95 -2.88 -14.62
N ASP A 178 11.06 -3.24 -15.27
CA ASP A 178 12.21 -2.36 -15.48
C ASP A 178 12.10 -1.55 -16.78
N SER A 179 11.03 -1.75 -17.56
CA SER A 179 10.80 -0.98 -18.77
C SER A 179 10.47 0.48 -18.45
N LEU A 180 10.98 1.41 -19.28
CA LEU A 180 10.65 2.84 -19.18
C LEU A 180 9.14 3.08 -19.17
N ARG A 181 8.39 2.30 -19.95
CA ARG A 181 6.92 2.37 -19.98
C ARG A 181 6.32 2.09 -18.62
N THR A 182 6.71 1.01 -17.95
CA THR A 182 6.19 0.68 -16.61
C THR A 182 6.63 1.70 -15.57
N ALA A 183 7.88 2.17 -15.64
CA ALA A 183 8.38 3.22 -14.75
C ALA A 183 7.55 4.51 -14.87
N VAL A 184 7.23 4.94 -16.09
CA VAL A 184 6.37 6.11 -16.33
C VAL A 184 4.97 5.90 -15.76
N HIS A 185 4.34 4.75 -16.01
CA HIS A 185 3.00 4.49 -15.44
C HIS A 185 3.01 4.46 -13.90
N ALA A 186 4.04 3.86 -13.28
CA ALA A 186 4.19 3.84 -11.84
C ALA A 186 4.37 5.26 -11.27
N ALA A 187 5.21 6.08 -11.91
CA ALA A 187 5.41 7.47 -11.52
C ALA A 187 4.13 8.31 -11.66
N THR A 188 3.39 8.12 -12.75
CA THR A 188 2.10 8.79 -12.99
C THR A 188 1.07 8.41 -11.93
N LEU A 189 0.90 7.12 -11.64
CA LEU A 189 0.00 6.65 -10.59
C LEU A 189 0.42 7.20 -9.23
N ASN A 190 1.69 7.09 -8.88
CA ASN A 190 2.23 7.59 -7.60
C ASN A 190 2.02 9.10 -7.44
N GLY A 191 2.22 9.87 -8.51
CA GLY A 191 1.97 11.31 -8.55
C GLY A 191 0.49 11.65 -8.34
N ALA A 192 -0.42 10.89 -8.96
CA ALA A 192 -1.87 11.05 -8.77
C ALA A 192 -2.29 10.76 -7.33
N LEU A 193 -1.81 9.64 -6.75
CA LEU A 193 -2.07 9.28 -5.35
C LEU A 193 -1.56 10.35 -4.38
N ARG A 194 -0.34 10.86 -4.62
CA ARG A 194 0.25 11.93 -3.81
C ARG A 194 -0.59 13.21 -3.87
N ALA A 195 -0.95 13.65 -5.08
CA ALA A 195 -1.74 14.85 -5.29
C ALA A 195 -3.14 14.74 -4.65
N ALA A 196 -3.78 13.57 -4.76
CA ALA A 196 -5.06 13.31 -4.12
C ALA A 196 -4.98 13.40 -2.58
N ALA A 197 -3.94 12.80 -1.98
CA ALA A 197 -3.73 12.85 -0.53
C ALA A 197 -3.45 14.27 -0.03
N GLU A 198 -2.60 15.03 -0.74
CA GLU A 198 -2.30 16.43 -0.44
C GLU A 198 -3.55 17.33 -0.57
N ASP A 199 -4.34 17.16 -1.63
CA ASP A 199 -5.58 17.92 -1.85
C ASP A 199 -6.66 17.57 -0.81
N PHE A 200 -6.80 16.29 -0.48
CA PHE A 200 -7.72 15.83 0.56
C PHE A 200 -7.35 16.42 1.93
N ALA A 201 -6.08 16.33 2.33
CA ALA A 201 -5.61 16.91 3.59
C ALA A 201 -5.83 18.43 3.63
N ARG A 202 -5.56 19.14 2.53
CA ARG A 202 -5.80 20.58 2.41
C ARG A 202 -7.28 20.97 2.54
N ARG A 203 -8.20 20.19 1.97
CA ARG A 203 -9.65 20.50 1.96
C ARG A 203 -10.39 20.05 3.21
N TYR A 204 -9.95 18.94 3.82
CA TYR A 204 -10.71 18.24 4.83
C TYR A 204 -9.98 18.05 6.16
N GLY A 205 -8.71 18.46 6.29
CA GLY A 205 -7.94 18.30 7.53
C GLY A 205 -8.59 18.94 8.77
N ASP A 206 -9.27 20.08 8.61
CA ASP A 206 -9.97 20.76 9.71
C ASP A 206 -11.44 20.34 9.87
N ARG A 207 -11.95 19.42 9.04
CA ARG A 207 -13.37 19.05 9.01
C ARG A 207 -13.62 17.78 9.83
N PRO A 208 -14.35 17.88 10.96
CA PRO A 208 -14.80 16.68 11.67
C PRO A 208 -15.71 15.85 10.77
N GLY A 209 -15.44 14.56 10.64
CA GLY A 209 -16.28 13.63 9.87
C GLY A 209 -15.92 13.50 8.39
N ALA A 210 -14.71 13.91 7.98
CA ALA A 210 -14.16 13.50 6.68
C ALA A 210 -14.24 11.96 6.55
N SER A 211 -14.62 11.48 5.37
CA SER A 211 -15.07 10.12 5.10
C SER A 211 -14.32 9.51 3.92
N GLY A 212 -14.46 8.19 3.75
CA GLY A 212 -13.93 7.45 2.59
C GLY A 212 -14.41 8.02 1.24
N ALA A 213 -15.63 8.59 1.22
CA ALA A 213 -16.19 9.18 0.01
C ALA A 213 -15.42 10.42 -0.47
N GLU A 214 -14.94 11.27 0.44
CA GLU A 214 -14.24 12.50 0.08
C GLU A 214 -12.82 12.24 -0.41
N ILE A 215 -12.09 11.30 0.22
CA ILE A 215 -10.81 10.85 -0.33
C ILE A 215 -11.01 10.13 -1.68
N GLY A 216 -12.10 9.36 -1.83
CA GLY A 216 -12.47 8.74 -3.09
C GLY A 216 -12.68 9.76 -4.20
N ALA A 217 -13.33 10.89 -3.90
CA ALA A 217 -13.51 11.98 -4.85
C ALA A 217 -12.18 12.65 -5.25
N CYS A 218 -11.26 12.87 -4.31
CA CYS A 218 -9.92 13.38 -4.60
C CYS A 218 -9.10 12.41 -5.45
N LEU A 219 -9.17 11.10 -5.15
CA LEU A 219 -8.51 10.05 -5.93
C LEU A 219 -9.07 9.94 -7.34
N ASP A 220 -10.39 9.91 -7.50
CA ASP A 220 -11.06 9.86 -8.80
C ASP A 220 -10.65 11.07 -9.68
N ALA A 221 -10.68 12.28 -9.12
CA ALA A 221 -10.26 13.47 -9.84
C ALA A 221 -8.78 13.41 -10.28
N ALA A 222 -7.88 12.97 -9.39
CA ALA A 222 -6.45 12.88 -9.69
C ALA A 222 -6.14 11.78 -10.71
N LEU A 223 -6.80 10.63 -10.62
CA LEU A 223 -6.64 9.52 -11.56
C LEU A 223 -7.20 9.86 -12.94
N ARG A 224 -8.35 10.53 -13.03
CA ARG A 224 -8.88 11.03 -14.30
C ARG A 224 -7.87 11.95 -14.99
N ALA A 225 -7.37 12.95 -14.26
CA ALA A 225 -6.34 13.85 -14.79
C ALA A 225 -5.10 13.09 -15.28
N ALA A 226 -4.65 12.09 -14.52
CA ALA A 226 -3.53 11.24 -14.93
C ALA A 226 -3.81 10.39 -16.18
N THR A 227 -5.04 9.91 -16.38
CA THR A 227 -5.43 9.14 -17.57
C THR A 227 -5.68 10.01 -18.80
N GLU A 228 -6.16 11.24 -18.62
CA GLU A 228 -6.31 12.22 -19.70
C GLU A 228 -4.95 12.70 -20.22
N GLY A 229 -3.93 12.70 -19.36
CA GLY A 229 -2.57 13.08 -19.69
C GLY A 229 -2.33 14.58 -19.53
N LEU A 230 -1.35 15.10 -20.27
CA LEU A 230 -1.03 16.53 -20.27
C LEU A 230 -1.96 17.25 -21.25
N PRO A 231 -2.51 18.43 -20.89
CA PRO A 231 -3.56 19.09 -21.67
C PRO A 231 -3.04 19.81 -22.93
N TYR A 232 -1.87 19.44 -23.46
CA TYR A 232 -1.17 20.14 -24.54
C TYR A 232 -0.59 19.22 -25.61
#